data_AF-A0A497MY82-F1
#
_entry.id   AF-A0A497MY82-F1
#
_cell.length_a   1.000
_cell.length_b   1.000
_cell.length_c   1.000
_cell.angle_alpha   90.00
_cell.angle_beta   90.00
_cell.angle_gamma   90.00
#
_symmetry.space_group_name_H-M   'P 1'
#
loop_
_entity.id
_entity.type
_entity.pdbx_description
1 polymer ?
#
loop_
_entity_poly.entity_id
_entity_poly.type
_entity_poly.pdbx_seq_one_letter_code
_entity_poly.pdbx_strand_id
1 'polypeptide(L)'
;MEDIDKDRVNAEVFDALGHPTRIVILKTLSKEPLGFAELKKKLGIDSSGHLQHHLNKLGDLIKTNEYGKYCLSDQGKDALFMIKIVEGASEPKIKETRIYAINRWKIAAITVIVALILSTPLTYFCLTIYHEKKEMLNSLNGLSFNYLMSMKGDIDTLLYLLEYNNNTDTIICEARALSYSSKTLYYITRNLYQLTGNSKCYNMSVIFFDLFAFINDVSNDEPSKIVPEFAKNKEAFMEIRDIVKELAVYEGVMEIPNTLIGELRTAVDELSK
;
A
#
# COMPACT_ATOMS: atom_id res chain seq x y z
N MET A 1 -44.57 61.87 -21.67
CA MET A 1 -43.62 63.01 -21.64
C MET A 1 -42.67 62.85 -20.45
N GLU A 2 -43.20 62.61 -19.25
CA GLU A 2 -42.44 62.52 -17.98
C GLU A 2 -41.38 61.40 -17.92
N ASP A 3 -41.62 60.25 -18.58
CA ASP A 3 -40.68 59.12 -18.57
C ASP A 3 -39.45 59.34 -19.48
N ILE A 4 -39.63 60.07 -20.59
CA ILE A 4 -38.55 60.37 -21.56
C ILE A 4 -37.54 61.38 -20.97
N ASP A 5 -38.03 62.36 -20.20
CA ASP A 5 -37.16 63.32 -19.52
C ASP A 5 -36.33 62.67 -18.42
N LYS A 6 -36.90 61.69 -17.70
CA LYS A 6 -36.18 60.95 -16.66
C LYS A 6 -35.03 60.12 -17.24
N ASP A 7 -35.27 59.43 -18.35
CA ASP A 7 -34.23 58.64 -19.03
C ASP A 7 -33.09 59.52 -19.57
N ARG A 8 -33.43 60.71 -20.07
CA ARG A 8 -32.44 61.69 -20.52
C ARG A 8 -31.59 62.23 -19.37
N VAL A 9 -32.23 62.63 -18.26
CA VAL A 9 -31.51 63.08 -17.06
C VAL A 9 -30.59 61.98 -16.52
N ASN A 10 -31.06 60.73 -16.48
CA ASN A 10 -30.23 59.60 -16.08
C ASN A 10 -29.02 59.41 -17.01
N ALA A 11 -29.22 59.48 -18.33
CA ALA A 11 -28.12 59.37 -19.30
C ALA A 11 -27.08 60.49 -19.16
N GLU A 12 -27.52 61.72 -18.89
CA GLU A 12 -26.63 62.86 -18.64
C GLU A 12 -25.82 62.67 -17.34
N VAL A 13 -26.42 62.13 -16.28
CA VAL A 13 -25.70 61.76 -15.04
C VAL A 13 -24.68 60.65 -15.32
N PHE A 14 -25.03 59.61 -16.09
CA PHE A 14 -24.06 58.56 -16.45
C PHE A 14 -22.91 59.08 -17.31
N ASP A 15 -23.17 59.96 -18.30
CA ASP A 15 -22.11 60.64 -19.07
C ASP A 15 -21.22 61.47 -18.16
N ALA A 16 -21.79 62.19 -17.17
CA ALA A 16 -21.06 62.99 -16.20
C ALA A 16 -20.15 62.14 -15.29
N LEU A 17 -20.57 60.93 -14.91
CA LEU A 17 -19.81 60.05 -14.03
C LEU A 17 -18.78 59.17 -14.76
N GLY A 18 -18.87 59.03 -16.09
CA GLY A 18 -18.01 58.14 -16.88
C GLY A 18 -16.51 58.51 -16.96
N HIS A 19 -16.03 59.55 -16.27
CA HIS A 19 -14.60 59.92 -16.26
C HIS A 19 -14.04 59.94 -14.83
N PRO A 20 -12.89 59.29 -14.57
CA PRO A 20 -12.34 59.14 -13.21
C PRO A 20 -12.07 60.48 -12.53
N THR A 21 -11.57 61.49 -13.26
CA THR A 21 -11.36 62.85 -12.72
C THR A 21 -12.63 63.47 -12.16
N ARG A 22 -13.79 63.24 -12.78
CA ARG A 22 -15.09 63.77 -12.32
C ARG A 22 -15.53 63.09 -11.03
N ILE A 23 -15.32 61.79 -10.90
CA ILE A 23 -15.55 61.05 -9.65
C ILE A 23 -14.66 61.59 -8.52
N VAL A 24 -13.38 61.85 -8.80
CA VAL A 24 -12.44 62.41 -7.81
C VAL A 24 -12.84 63.84 -7.42
N ILE A 25 -13.33 64.66 -8.35
CA ILE A 25 -13.90 65.99 -8.04
C ILE A 25 -15.06 65.84 -7.05
N LEU A 26 -16.05 64.97 -7.34
CA LEU A 26 -17.20 64.77 -6.47
C LEU A 26 -16.78 64.27 -5.07
N LYS A 27 -15.86 63.31 -4.99
CA LYS A 27 -15.27 62.82 -3.72
C LYS A 27 -14.58 63.94 -2.94
N THR A 28 -13.88 64.84 -3.64
CA THR A 28 -13.17 65.95 -3.01
C THR A 28 -14.14 66.99 -2.46
N LEU A 29 -15.14 67.37 -3.26
CA LEU A 29 -16.19 68.33 -2.87
C LEU A 29 -17.16 67.78 -1.81
N SER A 30 -17.26 66.46 -1.66
CA SER A 30 -18.03 65.84 -0.56
C SER A 30 -17.40 66.06 0.81
N LYS A 31 -16.10 66.34 0.87
CA LYS A 31 -15.36 66.56 2.12
C LYS A 31 -15.45 68.01 2.57
N GLU A 32 -15.33 68.94 1.63
CA GLU A 32 -15.40 70.38 1.89
C GLU A 32 -15.68 71.17 0.60
N PRO A 33 -16.36 72.33 0.67
CA PRO A 33 -16.49 73.24 -0.47
C PRO A 33 -15.15 73.89 -0.83
N LEU A 34 -14.81 73.94 -2.12
CA LEU A 34 -13.53 74.47 -2.59
C LEU A 34 -13.70 75.50 -3.71
N GLY A 35 -12.87 76.54 -3.67
CA GLY A 35 -12.73 77.47 -4.80
C GLY A 35 -12.00 76.81 -5.98
N PHE A 36 -12.09 77.41 -7.17
CA PHE A 36 -11.50 76.85 -8.40
C PHE A 36 -9.98 76.58 -8.26
N ALA A 37 -9.22 77.55 -7.75
CA ALA A 37 -7.77 77.41 -7.58
C ALA A 37 -7.39 76.37 -6.52
N GLU A 38 -8.16 76.28 -5.42
CA GLU A 38 -7.97 75.29 -4.36
C GLU A 38 -8.22 73.88 -4.90
N LEU A 39 -9.33 73.69 -5.64
CA LEU A 39 -9.69 72.42 -6.26
C LEU A 39 -8.66 72.00 -7.31
N LYS A 40 -8.22 72.93 -8.17
CA LYS A 40 -7.18 72.71 -9.17
C LYS A 40 -5.88 72.19 -8.53
N LYS A 41 -5.43 72.86 -7.47
CA LYS A 41 -4.23 72.48 -6.72
C LYS A 41 -4.39 71.12 -6.03
N LYS A 42 -5.54 70.88 -5.39
CA LYS A 42 -5.80 69.64 -4.64
C LYS A 42 -5.90 68.41 -5.55
N LEU A 43 -6.35 68.61 -6.80
CA LEU A 43 -6.45 67.56 -7.81
C LEU A 43 -5.17 67.40 -8.66
N GLY A 44 -4.18 68.28 -8.51
CA GLY A 44 -2.95 68.25 -9.32
C GLY A 44 -3.21 68.48 -10.82
N ILE A 45 -4.20 69.31 -11.18
CA ILE A 45 -4.53 69.61 -12.57
C ILE A 45 -3.80 70.89 -13.01
N ASP A 46 -2.89 70.80 -13.98
CA ASP A 46 -2.07 71.95 -14.39
C ASP A 46 -2.84 72.98 -15.23
N SER A 47 -3.76 72.53 -16.08
CA SER A 47 -4.52 73.40 -17.00
C SER A 47 -5.85 73.85 -16.39
N SER A 48 -6.07 75.17 -16.37
CA SER A 48 -7.37 75.72 -15.93
C SER A 48 -8.50 75.32 -16.90
N GLY A 49 -8.23 75.26 -18.20
CA GLY A 49 -9.22 74.80 -19.18
C GLY A 49 -9.63 73.34 -18.96
N HIS A 50 -8.70 72.49 -18.52
CA HIS A 50 -8.97 71.09 -18.22
C HIS A 50 -9.91 70.93 -17.01
N LEU A 51 -9.65 71.65 -15.91
CA LEU A 51 -10.58 71.64 -14.76
C LEU A 51 -11.95 72.21 -15.15
N GLN A 52 -11.99 73.33 -15.88
CA GLN A 52 -13.24 73.94 -16.31
C GLN A 52 -14.08 72.99 -17.16
N HIS A 53 -13.43 72.22 -18.05
CA HIS A 53 -14.10 71.21 -18.86
C HIS A 53 -14.81 70.16 -17.98
N HIS A 54 -14.12 69.63 -16.97
CA HIS A 54 -14.71 68.64 -16.04
C HIS A 54 -15.85 69.24 -15.21
N LEU A 55 -15.71 70.48 -14.72
CA LEU A 55 -16.77 71.15 -13.96
C LEU A 55 -18.02 71.40 -14.81
N ASN A 56 -17.85 71.87 -16.05
CA ASN A 56 -18.97 72.05 -16.98
C ASN A 56 -19.68 70.72 -17.27
N LYS A 57 -18.91 69.65 -17.43
CA LYS A 57 -19.44 68.30 -17.67
C LYS A 57 -20.07 67.63 -16.44
N LEU A 58 -19.81 68.14 -15.23
CA LEU A 58 -20.50 67.71 -14.03
C LEU A 58 -21.88 68.37 -13.88
N GLY A 59 -22.10 69.52 -14.54
CA GLY A 59 -23.41 70.18 -14.60
C GLY A 59 -24.07 70.31 -13.23
N ASP A 60 -25.31 69.86 -13.15
CA ASP A 60 -26.15 69.98 -11.95
C ASP A 60 -25.72 69.08 -10.78
N LEU A 61 -24.71 68.23 -10.94
CA LEU A 61 -24.13 67.44 -9.83
C LEU A 61 -23.32 68.33 -8.86
N ILE A 62 -22.92 69.51 -9.29
CA ILE A 62 -22.20 70.48 -8.47
C ILE A 62 -22.93 71.83 -8.47
N LYS A 63 -22.73 72.61 -7.42
CA LYS A 63 -23.22 73.98 -7.32
C LYS A 63 -22.20 74.85 -6.61
N THR A 64 -22.32 76.18 -6.74
CA THR A 64 -21.55 77.11 -5.92
C THR A 64 -22.35 77.51 -4.69
N ASN A 65 -21.72 77.53 -3.52
CA ASN A 65 -22.33 78.05 -2.31
C ASN A 65 -22.34 79.59 -2.29
N GLU A 66 -22.87 80.18 -1.23
CA GLU A 66 -22.94 81.64 -1.03
C GLU A 66 -21.57 82.36 -1.04
N TYR A 67 -20.47 81.62 -0.84
CA TYR A 67 -19.09 82.13 -0.88
C TYR A 67 -18.40 81.89 -2.24
N GLY A 68 -19.14 81.44 -3.26
CA GLY A 68 -18.60 81.14 -4.59
C GLY A 68 -17.71 79.89 -4.65
N LYS A 69 -17.74 79.03 -3.63
CA LYS A 69 -17.01 77.74 -3.61
C LYS A 69 -17.88 76.63 -4.16
N TYR A 70 -17.29 75.74 -4.96
CA TYR A 70 -17.98 74.55 -5.46
C TYR A 70 -18.28 73.58 -4.33
N CYS A 71 -19.47 73.00 -4.32
CA CYS A 71 -19.91 71.92 -3.44
C CYS A 71 -20.87 70.99 -4.20
N LEU A 72 -21.18 69.83 -3.61
CA LEU A 72 -22.16 68.92 -4.20
C LEU A 72 -23.58 69.50 -4.13
N SER A 73 -24.34 69.35 -5.22
CA SER A 73 -25.79 69.45 -5.17
C SER A 73 -26.38 68.20 -4.49
N ASP A 74 -27.70 68.17 -4.27
CA ASP A 74 -28.33 66.98 -3.72
C ASP A 74 -28.27 65.80 -4.71
N GLN A 75 -28.43 66.07 -6.02
CA GLN A 75 -28.17 65.08 -7.08
C GLN A 75 -26.72 64.59 -7.07
N GLY A 76 -25.74 65.48 -6.83
CA GLY A 76 -24.33 65.12 -6.71
C GLY A 76 -24.02 64.22 -5.51
N LYS A 77 -24.72 64.42 -4.39
CA LYS A 77 -24.60 63.54 -3.22
C LYS A 77 -25.17 62.15 -3.51
N ASP A 78 -26.34 62.08 -4.15
CA ASP A 78 -26.98 60.82 -4.52
C ASP A 78 -26.13 60.04 -5.53
N ALA A 79 -25.60 60.73 -6.56
CA ALA A 79 -24.68 60.17 -7.52
C ALA A 79 -23.40 59.62 -6.86
N LEU A 80 -22.81 60.38 -5.93
CA LEU A 80 -21.63 59.92 -5.20
C LEU A 80 -21.92 58.74 -4.26
N PHE A 81 -23.12 58.70 -3.65
CA PHE A 81 -23.56 57.59 -2.83
C PHE A 81 -23.69 56.30 -3.67
N MET A 82 -24.28 56.39 -4.86
CA MET A 82 -24.35 55.27 -5.81
C MET A 82 -22.95 54.78 -6.21
N ILE A 83 -22.00 55.69 -6.50
CA ILE A 83 -20.61 55.32 -6.77
C ILE A 83 -20.00 54.58 -5.59
N LYS A 84 -20.19 55.05 -4.35
CA LYS A 84 -19.66 54.39 -3.15
C LYS A 84 -20.26 53.01 -2.93
N ILE A 85 -21.54 52.81 -3.24
CA ILE A 85 -22.19 51.49 -3.20
C ILE A 85 -21.54 50.57 -4.23
N VAL A 86 -21.37 51.04 -5.47
CA VAL A 86 -20.74 50.24 -6.53
C VAL A 86 -19.28 49.93 -6.18
N GLU A 87 -18.48 50.91 -5.74
CA GLU A 87 -17.10 50.70 -5.29
C GLU A 87 -17.02 49.75 -4.08
N GLY A 88 -17.93 49.87 -3.12
CA GLY A 88 -18.01 48.99 -1.96
C GLY A 88 -18.51 47.58 -2.28
N ALA A 89 -19.32 47.41 -3.33
CA ALA A 89 -19.69 46.11 -3.89
C ALA A 89 -18.61 45.54 -4.81
N SER A 90 -17.70 46.40 -5.31
CA SER A 90 -16.53 46.07 -6.12
C SER A 90 -15.27 45.84 -5.31
N GLU A 91 -15.33 45.88 -3.98
CA GLU A 91 -14.37 45.13 -3.18
C GLU A 91 -14.74 43.66 -3.33
N PRO A 92 -14.00 42.86 -4.12
CA PRO A 92 -13.96 41.47 -3.77
C PRO A 92 -13.40 41.48 -2.35
N LYS A 93 -14.23 41.08 -1.38
CA LYS A 93 -13.70 40.24 -0.31
C LYS A 93 -13.13 39.04 -1.03
N ILE A 94 -11.91 39.19 -1.53
CA ILE A 94 -10.99 38.10 -1.72
C ILE A 94 -10.81 37.60 -0.28
N LYS A 95 -11.78 36.81 0.20
CA LYS A 95 -11.42 35.56 0.84
C LYS A 95 -10.56 34.94 -0.23
N GLU A 96 -9.26 35.23 -0.18
CA GLU A 96 -8.29 34.45 -0.91
C GLU A 96 -8.71 33.05 -0.53
N THR A 97 -9.20 32.39 -1.56
CA THR A 97 -9.40 30.98 -1.61
C THR A 97 -8.23 30.42 -0.82
N ARG A 98 -8.52 29.99 0.40
CA ARG A 98 -7.59 29.27 1.28
C ARG A 98 -7.42 27.89 0.66
N ILE A 99 -7.07 27.87 -0.62
CA ILE A 99 -6.60 26.74 -1.36
C ILE A 99 -5.17 26.57 -0.85
N TYR A 100 -5.09 25.82 0.24
CA TYR A 100 -3.95 24.97 0.55
C TYR A 100 -2.59 25.68 0.73
N ALA A 101 -2.52 26.69 1.61
CA ALA A 101 -1.35 26.81 2.48
C ALA A 101 -1.42 25.67 3.52
N ILE A 102 -1.37 24.40 3.09
CA ILE A 102 -1.23 23.31 4.06
C ILE A 102 0.12 23.52 4.70
N ASN A 103 0.09 23.84 6.00
CA ASN A 103 1.28 23.84 6.82
C ASN A 103 2.00 22.49 6.61
N ARG A 104 3.24 22.50 6.09
CA ARG A 104 4.00 21.28 5.77
C ARG A 104 4.00 20.28 6.95
N TRP A 105 3.98 20.79 8.18
CA TRP A 105 3.85 20.01 9.41
C TRP A 105 2.53 19.26 9.55
N LYS A 106 1.41 19.81 9.05
CA LYS A 106 0.10 19.13 9.02
C LYS A 106 0.07 18.03 7.98
N ILE A 107 0.67 18.24 6.80
CA ILE A 107 0.84 17.15 5.82
C ILE A 107 1.70 16.05 6.44
N ALA A 108 2.86 16.41 6.98
CA ALA A 108 3.76 15.45 7.62
C ALA A 108 3.05 14.67 8.75
N ALA A 109 2.28 15.34 9.60
CA ALA A 109 1.50 14.70 10.65
C ALA A 109 0.44 13.73 10.09
N ILE A 110 -0.29 14.11 9.04
CA ILE A 110 -1.28 13.23 8.39
C ILE A 110 -0.59 12.03 7.75
N THR A 111 0.52 12.23 7.05
CA THR A 111 1.30 11.14 6.44
C THR A 111 1.80 10.16 7.48
N VAL A 112 2.29 10.64 8.63
CA VAL A 112 2.72 9.79 9.75
C VAL A 112 1.54 9.01 10.33
N ILE A 113 0.39 9.64 10.54
CA ILE A 113 -0.82 8.97 11.05
C ILE A 113 -1.27 7.87 10.09
N VAL A 114 -1.32 8.15 8.79
CA VAL A 114 -1.68 7.15 7.76
C VAL A 114 -0.66 6.01 7.75
N ALA A 115 0.65 6.30 7.83
CA ALA A 115 1.68 5.27 7.89
C ALA A 115 1.54 4.39 9.13
N LEU A 116 1.23 4.97 10.30
CA LEU A 116 1.00 4.22 11.54
C LEU A 116 -0.24 3.33 11.43
N ILE A 117 -1.33 3.84 10.86
CA ILE A 117 -2.57 3.06 10.65
C ILE A 117 -2.33 1.89 9.68
N LEU A 118 -1.49 2.06 8.66
CA LEU A 118 -1.17 0.99 7.71
C LEU A 118 -0.11 0.01 8.24
N SER A 119 0.75 0.44 9.17
CA SER A 119 1.80 -0.42 9.73
C SER A 119 1.24 -1.54 10.61
N THR A 120 0.14 -1.29 11.32
CA THR A 120 -0.46 -2.27 12.23
C THR A 120 -1.10 -3.47 11.52
N PRO A 121 -1.96 -3.32 10.47
CA PRO A 121 -2.48 -4.46 9.73
C PRO A 121 -1.37 -5.19 8.97
N LEU A 122 -0.36 -4.47 8.45
CA LEU A 122 0.77 -5.10 7.78
C LEU A 122 1.59 -5.97 8.74
N THR A 123 1.85 -5.47 9.95
CA THR A 123 2.57 -6.22 10.99
C THR A 123 1.76 -7.44 11.41
N TYR A 124 0.45 -7.27 11.65
CA TYR A 124 -0.45 -8.39 11.97
C TYR A 124 -0.44 -9.45 10.86
N PHE A 125 -0.56 -9.03 9.59
CA PHE A 125 -0.51 -9.93 8.45
C PHE A 125 0.83 -10.69 8.33
N CYS A 126 1.96 -9.98 8.49
CA CYS A 126 3.28 -10.62 8.51
C CYS A 126 3.44 -11.59 9.69
N LEU A 127 2.90 -11.25 10.87
CA LEU A 127 2.91 -12.14 12.04
C LEU A 127 2.05 -13.39 11.81
N THR A 128 0.89 -13.26 11.18
CA THR A 128 0.04 -14.41 10.81
C THR A 128 0.78 -15.34 9.85
N ILE A 129 1.37 -14.81 8.77
CA ILE A 129 2.15 -15.63 7.83
C ILE A 129 3.33 -16.31 8.54
N TYR A 130 4.04 -15.59 9.41
CA TYR A 130 5.15 -16.16 10.17
C TYR A 130 4.68 -17.27 11.12
N HIS A 131 3.54 -17.08 11.78
CA HIS A 131 2.95 -18.06 12.69
C HIS A 131 2.49 -19.31 11.94
N GLU A 132 1.72 -19.16 10.86
CA GLU A 132 1.26 -20.26 10.00
C GLU A 132 2.45 -21.05 9.44
N LYS A 133 3.50 -20.35 8.96
CA LYS A 133 4.74 -20.99 8.51
C LYS A 133 5.37 -21.82 9.62
N LYS A 134 5.45 -21.28 10.84
CA LYS A 134 6.03 -21.98 11.98
C LYS A 134 5.20 -23.19 12.40
N GLU A 135 3.88 -23.08 12.41
CA GLU A 135 2.98 -24.21 12.70
C GLU A 135 3.11 -25.32 11.65
N MET A 136 3.16 -24.97 10.36
CA MET A 136 3.41 -25.94 9.29
C MET A 136 4.74 -26.66 9.44
N LEU A 137 5.82 -25.93 9.77
CA LEU A 137 7.13 -26.53 10.00
C LEU A 137 7.12 -27.51 11.19
N ASN A 138 6.48 -27.11 12.30
CA ASN A 138 6.34 -27.98 13.47
C ASN A 138 5.51 -29.23 13.16
N SER A 139 4.42 -29.08 12.40
CA SER A 139 3.59 -30.21 11.98
C SER A 139 4.35 -31.18 11.08
N LEU A 140 5.09 -30.67 10.08
CA LEU A 140 5.91 -31.50 9.20
C LEU A 140 7.05 -32.19 9.95
N ASN A 141 7.69 -31.52 10.92
CA ASN A 141 8.70 -32.17 11.77
C ASN A 141 8.08 -33.30 12.60
N GLY A 142 6.94 -33.06 13.25
CA GLY A 142 6.24 -34.11 14.00
C GLY A 142 5.83 -35.30 13.13
N LEU A 143 5.35 -35.04 11.91
CA LEU A 143 5.07 -36.10 10.93
C LEU A 143 6.34 -36.85 10.53
N SER A 144 7.45 -36.14 10.29
CA SER A 144 8.72 -36.77 9.91
C SER A 144 9.19 -37.77 10.98
N PHE A 145 9.12 -37.39 12.25
CA PHE A 145 9.46 -38.27 13.38
C PHE A 145 8.59 -39.53 13.39
N ASN A 146 7.26 -39.36 13.27
CA ASN A 146 6.32 -40.48 13.28
C ASN A 146 6.63 -41.47 12.14
N TYR A 147 6.89 -40.96 10.93
CA TYR A 147 7.16 -41.82 9.78
C TYR A 147 8.56 -42.42 9.78
N LEU A 148 9.57 -41.79 10.40
CA LEU A 148 10.86 -42.44 10.66
C LEU A 148 10.67 -43.63 11.60
N MET A 149 9.87 -43.47 12.66
CA MET A 149 9.55 -44.56 13.59
C MET A 149 8.73 -45.68 12.92
N SER A 150 7.75 -45.33 12.08
CA SER A 150 7.00 -46.30 11.27
C SER A 150 7.92 -47.06 10.32
N MET A 151 8.73 -46.36 9.52
CA MET A 151 9.70 -46.97 8.62
C MET A 151 10.62 -47.96 9.34
N LYS A 152 11.14 -47.57 10.51
CA LYS A 152 11.99 -48.44 11.34
C LYS A 152 11.24 -49.71 11.77
N GLY A 153 9.98 -49.59 12.17
CA GLY A 153 9.11 -50.72 12.52
C GLY A 153 8.77 -51.60 11.31
N ASP A 154 8.53 -50.99 10.15
CA ASP A 154 8.24 -51.69 8.91
C ASP A 154 9.46 -52.51 8.45
N ILE A 155 10.67 -51.94 8.57
CA ILE A 155 11.92 -52.67 8.28
C ILE A 155 12.15 -53.80 9.28
N ASP A 156 11.95 -53.57 10.59
CA ASP A 156 12.04 -54.62 11.61
C ASP A 156 11.11 -55.80 11.28
N THR A 157 9.88 -55.49 10.87
CA THR A 157 8.87 -56.50 10.50
C THR A 157 9.26 -57.23 9.22
N LEU A 158 9.72 -56.50 8.19
CA LEU A 158 10.20 -57.08 6.94
C LEU A 158 11.38 -58.05 7.19
N LEU A 159 12.38 -57.62 7.97
CA LEU A 159 13.53 -58.44 8.34
C LEU A 159 13.11 -59.70 9.12
N TYR A 160 12.17 -59.57 10.05
CA TYR A 160 11.62 -60.70 10.80
C TYR A 160 10.89 -61.70 9.87
N LEU A 161 10.08 -61.19 8.95
CA LEU A 161 9.36 -62.04 7.99
C LEU A 161 10.31 -62.76 7.05
N LEU A 162 11.36 -62.09 6.56
CA LEU A 162 12.39 -62.72 5.72
C LEU A 162 13.14 -63.85 6.45
N GLU A 163 13.29 -63.77 7.77
CA GLU A 163 13.99 -64.79 8.57
C GLU A 163 13.09 -65.96 8.96
N TYR A 164 11.81 -65.71 9.27
CA TYR A 164 10.93 -66.67 9.95
C TYR A 164 9.63 -67.00 9.22
N ASN A 165 9.25 -66.29 8.15
CA ASN A 165 7.95 -66.47 7.49
C ASN A 165 8.01 -66.32 5.95
N ASN A 166 7.93 -67.44 5.25
CA ASN A 166 8.07 -67.49 3.79
C ASN A 166 6.79 -67.21 3.00
N ASN A 167 5.71 -66.70 3.62
CA ASN A 167 4.53 -66.33 2.84
C ASN A 167 4.82 -65.04 2.04
N THR A 168 5.04 -65.21 0.74
CA THR A 168 5.26 -64.12 -0.22
C THR A 168 4.22 -63.01 -0.09
N ASP A 169 2.94 -63.34 0.14
CA ASP A 169 1.88 -62.34 0.26
C ASP A 169 2.06 -61.44 1.49
N THR A 170 2.50 -62.01 2.62
CA THR A 170 2.79 -61.25 3.84
C THR A 170 3.98 -60.32 3.64
N ILE A 171 5.05 -60.81 3.00
CA ILE A 171 6.23 -60.00 2.67
C ILE A 171 5.85 -58.85 1.72
N ILE A 172 5.00 -59.10 0.71
CA ILE A 172 4.51 -58.05 -0.18
C ILE A 172 3.70 -57.00 0.60
N CYS A 173 2.83 -57.43 1.52
CA CYS A 173 2.04 -56.50 2.32
C CYS A 173 2.94 -55.60 3.17
N GLU A 174 3.97 -56.17 3.80
CA GLU A 174 4.93 -55.43 4.61
C GLU A 174 5.79 -54.49 3.76
N ALA A 175 6.30 -54.97 2.62
CA ALA A 175 7.05 -54.14 1.67
C ALA A 175 6.21 -52.94 1.18
N ARG A 176 4.90 -53.10 1.00
CA ARG A 176 4.00 -51.98 0.67
C ARG A 176 3.85 -50.98 1.82
N ALA A 177 3.82 -51.43 3.08
CA ALA A 177 3.83 -50.55 4.24
C ALA A 177 5.13 -49.72 4.28
N LEU A 178 6.28 -50.38 4.15
CA LEU A 178 7.58 -49.72 4.09
C LEU A 178 7.68 -48.74 2.90
N SER A 179 7.14 -49.12 1.74
CA SER A 179 7.05 -48.25 0.56
C SER A 179 6.23 -46.99 0.85
N TYR A 180 5.10 -47.13 1.56
CA TYR A 180 4.27 -45.99 1.96
C TYR A 180 5.00 -45.05 2.92
N SER A 181 5.67 -45.60 3.93
CA SER A 181 6.48 -44.82 4.88
C SER A 181 7.60 -44.06 4.15
N SER A 182 8.32 -44.73 3.24
CA SER A 182 9.37 -44.12 2.40
C SER A 182 8.85 -42.99 1.53
N LYS A 183 7.74 -43.22 0.81
CA LYS A 183 7.11 -42.20 -0.05
C LYS A 183 6.64 -41.00 0.75
N THR A 184 6.11 -41.22 1.95
CA THR A 184 5.62 -40.14 2.80
C THR A 184 6.76 -39.29 3.33
N LEU A 185 7.87 -39.90 3.76
CA LEU A 185 9.08 -39.18 4.14
C LEU A 185 9.69 -38.39 2.98
N TYR A 186 9.67 -38.92 1.76
CA TYR A 186 10.02 -38.17 0.56
C TYR A 186 9.19 -36.88 0.43
N TYR A 187 7.87 -36.97 0.54
CA TYR A 187 7.02 -35.76 0.44
C TYR A 187 7.24 -34.79 1.60
N ILE A 188 7.36 -35.27 2.83
CA ILE A 188 7.58 -34.41 4.00
C ILE A 188 8.88 -33.62 3.84
N THR A 189 9.98 -34.32 3.53
CA THR A 189 11.30 -33.70 3.35
C THR A 189 11.33 -32.79 2.11
N ARG A 190 10.60 -33.11 1.04
CA ARG A 190 10.46 -32.22 -0.12
C ARG A 190 9.69 -30.94 0.22
N ASN A 191 8.63 -31.02 1.01
CA ASN A 191 7.86 -29.85 1.47
C ASN A 191 8.70 -28.99 2.44
N LEU A 192 9.44 -29.63 3.36
CA LEU A 192 10.39 -28.91 4.22
C LEU A 192 11.42 -28.15 3.40
N TYR A 193 11.95 -28.74 2.32
CA TYR A 193 12.85 -28.03 1.40
C TYR A 193 12.16 -26.83 0.74
N GLN A 194 10.94 -26.97 0.24
CA GLN A 194 10.20 -25.84 -0.38
C GLN A 194 9.95 -24.69 0.58
N LEU A 195 9.69 -24.98 1.86
CA LEU A 195 9.40 -23.97 2.88
C LEU A 195 10.65 -23.26 3.42
N THR A 196 11.80 -23.94 3.39
CA THR A 196 13.01 -23.49 4.10
C THR A 196 14.21 -23.21 3.19
N GLY A 197 14.23 -23.78 1.99
CA GLY A 197 15.38 -23.75 1.08
C GLY A 197 16.58 -24.58 1.55
N ASN A 198 16.45 -25.37 2.62
CA ASN A 198 17.57 -26.10 3.20
C ASN A 198 17.93 -27.36 2.40
N SER A 199 19.15 -27.43 1.86
CA SER A 199 19.63 -28.55 1.05
C SER A 199 19.60 -29.90 1.77
N LYS A 200 19.67 -29.95 3.10
CA LYS A 200 19.53 -31.19 3.88
C LYS A 200 18.21 -31.90 3.59
N CYS A 201 17.12 -31.13 3.58
CA CYS A 201 15.78 -31.65 3.30
C CYS A 201 15.65 -32.15 1.88
N TYR A 202 16.31 -31.49 0.92
CA TYR A 202 16.37 -31.97 -0.45
C TYR A 202 17.11 -33.31 -0.52
N ASN A 203 18.30 -33.41 0.08
CA ASN A 203 19.10 -34.64 0.06
C ASN A 203 18.33 -35.82 0.69
N MET A 204 17.70 -35.62 1.85
CA MET A 204 16.84 -36.66 2.44
C MET A 204 15.66 -37.03 1.54
N SER A 205 15.05 -36.07 0.86
CA SER A 205 13.96 -36.38 -0.08
C SER A 205 14.40 -37.31 -1.20
N VAL A 206 15.61 -37.12 -1.73
CA VAL A 206 16.15 -38.00 -2.77
C VAL A 206 16.38 -39.40 -2.20
N ILE A 207 16.99 -39.52 -1.02
CA ILE A 207 17.24 -40.82 -0.38
C ILE A 207 15.94 -41.61 -0.16
N PHE A 208 14.91 -40.96 0.40
CA PHE A 208 13.62 -41.63 0.63
C PHE A 208 12.88 -41.97 -0.66
N PHE A 209 13.06 -41.17 -1.71
CA PHE A 209 12.54 -41.49 -3.04
C PHE A 209 13.23 -42.71 -3.63
N ASP A 210 14.55 -42.79 -3.54
CA ASP A 210 15.35 -43.91 -4.06
C ASP A 210 14.98 -45.22 -3.32
N LEU A 211 14.85 -45.18 -1.99
CA LEU A 211 14.35 -46.30 -1.19
C LEU A 211 12.94 -46.71 -1.60
N PHE A 212 12.01 -45.75 -1.72
CA PHE A 212 10.65 -46.01 -2.21
C PHE A 212 10.66 -46.69 -3.58
N ALA A 213 11.48 -46.18 -4.51
CA ALA A 213 11.58 -46.68 -5.86
C ALA A 213 12.08 -48.12 -5.88
N PHE A 214 13.14 -48.43 -5.12
CA PHE A 214 13.65 -49.79 -4.97
C PHE A 214 12.57 -50.75 -4.44
N ILE A 215 11.94 -50.43 -3.31
CA ILE A 215 10.93 -51.30 -2.69
C ILE A 215 9.76 -51.53 -3.64
N ASN A 216 9.29 -50.47 -4.31
CA ASN A 216 8.19 -50.56 -5.25
C ASN A 216 8.58 -51.36 -6.49
N ASP A 217 9.80 -51.25 -6.97
CA ASP A 217 10.29 -52.03 -8.11
C ASP A 217 10.38 -53.52 -7.78
N VAL A 218 10.96 -53.89 -6.65
CA VAL A 218 11.02 -55.29 -6.18
C VAL A 218 9.62 -55.85 -5.92
N SER A 219 8.73 -55.07 -5.29
CA SER A 219 7.36 -55.51 -4.98
C SER A 219 6.46 -55.75 -6.20
N ASN A 220 6.88 -55.27 -7.37
CA ASN A 220 6.16 -55.46 -8.64
C ASN A 220 6.79 -56.53 -9.53
N ASP A 221 7.85 -57.22 -9.08
CA ASP A 221 8.43 -58.34 -9.79
C ASP A 221 7.53 -59.59 -9.76
N GLU A 222 7.92 -60.62 -10.53
CA GLU A 222 7.29 -61.94 -10.44
C GLU A 222 7.35 -62.46 -8.99
N PRO A 223 6.27 -63.08 -8.46
CA PRO A 223 6.21 -63.52 -7.05
C PRO A 223 7.37 -64.41 -6.59
N SER A 224 7.98 -65.17 -7.50
CA SER A 224 9.14 -66.02 -7.23
C SER A 224 10.45 -65.25 -6.99
N LYS A 225 10.54 -63.98 -7.42
CA LYS A 225 11.73 -63.13 -7.31
C LYS A 225 11.69 -62.20 -6.11
N ILE A 226 10.50 -61.80 -5.66
CA ILE A 226 10.30 -60.81 -4.60
C ILE A 226 11.07 -61.16 -3.31
N VAL A 227 10.85 -62.36 -2.77
CA VAL A 227 11.49 -62.77 -1.51
C VAL A 227 13.01 -62.89 -1.64
N PRO A 228 13.57 -63.56 -2.68
CA PRO A 228 15.01 -63.56 -2.92
C PRO A 228 15.64 -62.17 -3.03
N GLU A 229 15.00 -61.23 -3.74
CA GLU A 229 15.54 -59.87 -3.92
C GLU A 229 15.57 -59.09 -2.60
N PHE A 230 14.52 -59.18 -1.78
CA PHE A 230 14.56 -58.57 -0.44
C PHE A 230 15.58 -59.26 0.48
N ALA A 231 15.69 -60.58 0.44
CA ALA A 231 16.65 -61.34 1.24
C ALA A 231 18.11 -61.01 0.89
N LYS A 232 18.42 -60.81 -0.39
CA LYS A 232 19.74 -60.39 -0.88
C LYS A 232 20.18 -59.05 -0.28
N ASN A 233 19.25 -58.16 0.02
CA ASN A 233 19.50 -56.81 0.52
C ASN A 233 19.33 -56.67 2.05
N LYS A 234 19.29 -57.79 2.79
CA LYS A 234 19.01 -57.82 4.23
C LYS A 234 19.98 -56.96 5.06
N GLU A 235 21.27 -56.98 4.72
CA GLU A 235 22.30 -56.21 5.43
C GLU A 235 22.09 -54.70 5.27
N ALA A 236 21.83 -54.24 4.04
CA ALA A 236 21.50 -52.84 3.76
C ALA A 236 20.23 -52.40 4.51
N PHE A 237 19.18 -53.23 4.56
CA PHE A 237 17.99 -52.93 5.36
C PHE A 237 18.27 -52.84 6.86
N MET A 238 19.16 -53.69 7.41
CA MET A 238 19.58 -53.59 8.81
C MET A 238 20.30 -52.26 9.09
N GLU A 239 21.19 -51.83 8.19
CA GLU A 239 21.89 -50.56 8.32
C GLU A 239 20.92 -49.37 8.21
N ILE A 240 20.04 -49.37 7.19
CA ILE A 240 18.98 -48.34 7.04
C ILE A 240 18.14 -48.25 8.31
N ARG A 241 17.72 -49.39 8.89
CA ARG A 241 16.94 -49.41 10.14
C ARG A 241 17.69 -48.72 11.28
N ASP A 242 18.97 -49.04 11.46
CA ASP A 242 19.77 -48.51 12.56
C ASP A 242 20.01 -47.01 12.40
N ILE A 243 20.26 -46.55 11.17
CA ILE A 243 20.39 -45.12 10.87
C ILE A 243 19.04 -44.40 11.04
N VAL A 244 17.93 -44.94 10.55
CA VAL A 244 16.60 -44.35 10.71
C VAL A 244 16.21 -44.23 12.19
N LYS A 245 16.58 -45.21 13.01
CA LYS A 245 16.42 -45.15 14.46
C LYS A 245 17.21 -43.97 15.07
N GLU A 246 18.44 -43.75 14.61
CA GLU A 246 19.25 -42.61 15.07
C GLU A 246 18.70 -41.27 14.58
N LEU A 247 18.22 -41.20 13.33
CA LEU A 247 17.56 -40.03 12.76
C LEU A 247 16.33 -39.62 13.58
N ALA A 248 15.58 -40.59 14.10
CA ALA A 248 14.41 -40.35 14.92
C ALA A 248 14.72 -39.76 16.31
N VAL A 249 15.99 -39.66 16.73
CA VAL A 249 16.36 -39.02 18.00
C VAL A 249 16.25 -37.49 17.94
N TYR A 250 16.33 -36.91 16.74
CA TYR A 250 16.33 -35.46 16.55
C TYR A 250 14.91 -34.89 16.51
N GLU A 251 14.71 -33.68 17.07
CA GLU A 251 13.39 -33.04 17.14
C GLU A 251 12.85 -32.64 15.76
N GLY A 252 13.74 -32.49 14.78
CA GLY A 252 13.35 -32.24 13.40
C GLY A 252 14.48 -32.47 12.40
N VAL A 253 14.08 -32.60 11.13
CA VAL A 253 14.96 -32.89 10.00
C VAL A 253 16.15 -31.92 9.88
N MET A 254 15.98 -30.67 10.33
CA MET A 254 17.03 -29.65 10.24
C MET A 254 18.21 -29.87 11.20
N GLU A 255 17.93 -30.50 12.33
CA GLU A 255 18.90 -30.76 13.40
C GLU A 255 19.77 -31.99 13.10
N ILE A 256 19.31 -32.82 12.17
CA ILE A 256 20.01 -34.02 11.74
C ILE A 256 21.40 -33.67 11.17
N PRO A 257 22.47 -34.34 11.62
CA PRO A 257 23.82 -34.17 11.09
C PRO A 257 23.92 -34.59 9.62
N ASN A 258 24.73 -33.88 8.84
CA ASN A 258 25.00 -34.26 7.44
C ASN A 258 25.70 -35.62 7.33
N THR A 259 26.47 -36.02 8.35
CA THR A 259 27.14 -37.33 8.40
C THR A 259 26.11 -38.44 8.36
N LEU A 260 25.09 -38.37 9.22
CA LEU A 260 24.02 -39.37 9.32
C LEU A 260 23.15 -39.43 8.05
N ILE A 261 22.92 -38.29 7.39
CA ILE A 261 22.27 -38.24 6.08
C ILE A 261 23.14 -38.94 5.01
N GLY A 262 24.47 -38.76 5.06
CA GLY A 262 25.42 -39.40 4.16
C GLY A 262 25.54 -40.91 4.39
N GLU A 263 25.48 -41.35 5.64
CA GLU A 263 25.41 -42.77 6.01
C GLU A 263 24.12 -43.39 5.48
N LEU A 264 22.97 -42.75 5.68
CA LEU A 264 21.70 -43.24 5.14
C LEU A 264 21.75 -43.33 3.61
N ARG A 265 22.35 -42.33 2.95
CA ARG A 265 22.53 -42.34 1.50
C ARG A 265 23.33 -43.55 1.05
N THR A 266 24.45 -43.82 1.72
CA THR A 266 25.35 -44.93 1.41
C THR A 266 24.61 -46.26 1.54
N ALA A 267 23.90 -46.47 2.66
CA ALA A 267 23.13 -47.70 2.91
C ALA A 267 21.99 -47.91 1.88
N VAL A 268 21.34 -46.83 1.42
CA VAL A 268 20.32 -46.91 0.36
C VAL A 268 20.95 -47.19 -1.00
N ASP A 269 22.12 -46.60 -1.30
CA ASP A 269 22.84 -46.83 -2.57
C ASP A 269 23.38 -48.27 -2.70
N GLU A 270 23.51 -49.01 -1.58
CA GLU A 270 23.88 -50.43 -1.58
C GLU A 270 22.73 -51.36 -2.01
N LEU A 271 21.48 -50.86 -2.00
CA LEU A 271 20.34 -51.64 -2.45
C LEU A 271 20.50 -51.95 -3.94
N SER A 272 20.50 -53.24 -4.27
CA SER A 272 20.70 -53.71 -5.64
C SER A 272 19.67 -54.76 -6.01
N LYS A 273 19.09 -54.58 -7.19
CA LYS A 273 18.28 -55.58 -7.87
C LYS A 273 19.21 -56.44 -8.73
#